data_AF-A0A5B2VAS8-F1
#
_entry.id   AF-A0A5B2VAS8-F1
#
_cell.length_a   1.000
_cell.length_b   1.000
_cell.length_c   1.000
_cell.angle_alpha   90.00
_cell.angle_beta   90.00
_cell.angle_gamma   90.00
#
_symmetry.space_group_name_H-M   'P 1'
#
loop_
_entity.id
_entity.type
_entity.pdbx_description
1 polymer ?
#
loop_
_entity_poly.entity_id
_entity_poly.type
_entity_poly.pdbx_seq_one_letter_code
_entity_poly.pdbx_strand_id
1 'polypeptide(L)'
;MTPPSVPFDAWILAAVDPVLIAVAVLLGWKADQAAKIFIAAIAALVASILVGWLVTSIGLPWPAPVGRDYPTLLNVRAIAALVWAGAAFGARRLKRV
;
A
#
# COMPACT_ATOMS: atom_id res chain seq x y z
N MET A 1 -15.54 9.41 27.65
CA MET A 1 -15.26 9.66 26.22
C MET A 1 -14.31 8.59 25.74
N THR A 2 -14.70 7.76 24.79
CA THR A 2 -13.77 6.82 24.13
C THR A 2 -12.87 7.60 23.17
N PRO A 3 -11.54 7.36 23.18
CA PRO A 3 -10.65 7.97 22.20
C PRO A 3 -11.13 7.61 20.78
N PRO A 4 -10.99 8.51 19.78
CA PRO A 4 -11.19 8.14 18.39
C PRO A 4 -10.26 6.97 18.05
N SER A 5 -10.82 5.80 17.77
CA SER A 5 -10.07 4.62 17.37
C SER A 5 -10.45 4.27 15.93
N VAL A 6 -9.42 3.95 15.14
CA VAL A 6 -9.63 3.45 13.78
C VAL A 6 -9.93 1.95 13.89
N PRO A 7 -11.07 1.47 13.39
CA PRO A 7 -11.45 0.07 13.54
C PRO A 7 -10.47 -0.82 12.75
N PHE A 8 -10.19 -2.02 13.29
CA PHE A 8 -9.11 -2.89 12.81
C PHE A 8 -9.29 -3.36 11.36
N ASP A 9 -10.54 -3.54 10.93
CA ASP A 9 -10.90 -3.82 9.54
C ASP A 9 -10.39 -2.75 8.57
N ALA A 10 -10.46 -1.46 8.94
CA ALA A 10 -9.91 -0.37 8.13
C ALA A 10 -8.38 -0.44 8.00
N TRP A 11 -7.68 -0.96 9.03
CA TRP A 11 -6.23 -1.19 8.95
C TRP A 11 -5.91 -2.30 7.96
N ILE A 12 -6.65 -3.40 8.03
CA ILE A 12 -6.49 -4.51 7.09
C ILE A 12 -6.73 -4.00 5.67
N LEU A 13 -7.86 -3.34 5.43
CA LEU A 13 -8.22 -2.82 4.11
C LEU A 13 -7.18 -1.85 3.56
N ALA A 14 -6.59 -0.99 4.40
CA ALA A 14 -5.50 -0.12 4.01
C ALA A 14 -4.21 -0.90 3.64
N ALA A 15 -3.91 -1.98 4.36
CA ALA A 15 -2.76 -2.83 4.07
C ALA A 15 -2.94 -3.71 2.82
N VAL A 16 -4.19 -4.03 2.47
CA VAL A 16 -4.55 -4.82 1.28
C VAL A 16 -5.16 -4.00 0.15
N ASP A 17 -4.85 -2.70 0.09
CA ASP A 17 -5.28 -1.85 -1.02
C ASP A 17 -4.81 -2.46 -2.37
N PRO A 18 -5.73 -2.70 -3.32
CA PRO A 18 -5.41 -3.44 -4.54
C PRO A 18 -4.37 -2.73 -5.41
N VAL A 19 -4.38 -1.40 -5.45
CA VAL A 19 -3.42 -0.60 -6.23
C VAL A 19 -2.06 -0.63 -5.54
N LEU A 20 -2.06 -0.49 -4.22
CA LEU A 20 -0.85 -0.59 -3.41
C LEU A 20 -0.16 -1.94 -3.63
N ILE A 21 -0.90 -3.04 -3.52
CA ILE A 21 -0.38 -4.40 -3.77
C ILE A 21 0.14 -4.50 -5.20
N ALA A 22 -0.67 -4.14 -6.19
CA ALA A 22 -0.32 -4.30 -7.60
C ALA A 22 1.00 -3.57 -7.92
N VAL A 23 1.11 -2.29 -7.55
CA VAL A 23 2.29 -1.48 -7.84
C VAL A 23 3.50 -1.95 -7.03
N ALA A 24 3.33 -2.24 -5.72
CA ALA A 24 4.41 -2.70 -4.86
C ALA A 24 4.98 -4.03 -5.36
N VAL A 25 4.12 -4.99 -5.71
CA VAL A 25 4.53 -6.30 -6.22
C VAL A 25 5.20 -6.18 -7.59
N LEU A 26 4.62 -5.41 -8.53
CA LEU A 26 5.19 -5.25 -9.86
C LEU A 26 6.58 -4.60 -9.83
N LEU A 27 6.75 -3.54 -9.03
CA LEU A 27 8.03 -2.83 -8.92
C LEU A 27 9.04 -3.59 -8.05
N GLY A 28 8.59 -4.16 -6.93
CA GLY A 28 9.40 -5.02 -6.06
C GLY A 28 9.92 -6.25 -6.78
N TRP A 29 9.10 -6.88 -7.62
CA TRP A 29 9.56 -7.96 -8.49
C TRP A 29 10.65 -7.48 -9.45
N LYS A 30 10.53 -6.30 -10.04
CA LYS A 30 11.51 -5.77 -11.01
C LYS A 30 12.81 -5.27 -10.36
N ALA A 31 12.80 -4.95 -9.07
CA ALA A 31 13.97 -4.42 -8.36
C ALA A 31 15.19 -5.36 -8.39
N ASP A 32 16.34 -4.79 -8.76
CA ASP A 32 17.65 -5.45 -8.78
C ASP A 32 18.41 -5.33 -7.45
N GLN A 33 18.16 -4.26 -6.68
CA GLN A 33 18.83 -3.98 -5.39
C GLN A 33 17.81 -3.80 -4.27
N ALA A 34 18.20 -4.10 -3.03
CA ALA A 34 17.31 -3.97 -1.87
C ALA A 34 16.84 -2.52 -1.66
N ALA A 35 17.68 -1.52 -1.95
CA ALA A 35 17.31 -0.11 -1.87
C ALA A 35 16.11 0.25 -2.77
N LYS A 36 15.93 -0.45 -3.91
CA LYS A 36 14.80 -0.23 -4.83
C LYS A 36 13.46 -0.70 -4.26
N ILE A 37 13.44 -1.47 -3.17
CA ILE A 37 12.22 -1.81 -2.43
C ILE A 37 11.59 -0.54 -1.84
N PHE A 38 12.40 0.39 -1.31
CA PHE A 38 11.90 1.66 -0.79
C PHE A 38 11.30 2.52 -1.90
N ILE A 39 11.93 2.55 -3.07
CA ILE A 39 11.41 3.27 -4.23
C ILE A 39 10.07 2.64 -4.70
N ALA A 40 10.01 1.31 -4.77
CA ALA A 40 8.78 0.59 -5.10
C ALA A 40 7.66 0.88 -4.09
N ALA A 41 7.98 0.91 -2.79
CA ALA A 41 7.02 1.20 -1.73
C ALA A 41 6.50 2.63 -1.79
N ILE A 42 7.37 3.63 -2.02
CA ILE A 42 6.96 5.03 -2.19
C ILE A 42 6.08 5.18 -3.42
N ALA A 43 6.47 4.58 -4.55
CA ALA A 43 5.67 4.62 -5.78
C ALA A 43 4.29 3.97 -5.59
N ALA A 44 4.23 2.82 -4.90
CA ALA A 44 2.98 2.15 -4.58
C ALA A 44 2.09 2.98 -3.64
N LEU A 45 2.69 3.62 -2.63
CA LEU A 45 1.99 4.50 -1.71
C LEU A 45 1.35 5.68 -2.46
N VAL A 46 2.14 6.39 -3.28
CA VAL A 46 1.66 7.50 -4.10
C VAL A 46 0.55 7.05 -5.05
N ALA A 47 0.76 5.95 -5.78
CA ALA A 47 -0.23 5.43 -6.71
C ALA A 47 -1.55 5.07 -6.00
N SER A 48 -1.48 4.40 -4.86
CA SER A 48 -2.67 4.01 -4.08
C SER A 48 -3.46 5.23 -3.58
N ILE A 49 -2.76 6.27 -3.14
CA ILE A 49 -3.37 7.53 -2.67
C ILE A 49 -4.06 8.24 -3.84
N LEU A 50 -3.36 8.40 -4.97
CA LEU A 50 -3.90 9.09 -6.14
C LEU A 50 -5.11 8.37 -6.74
N VAL A 51 -5.04 7.04 -6.86
CA VAL A 51 -6.17 6.25 -7.39
C VAL A 51 -7.34 6.27 -6.41
N GLY A 52 -7.10 6.06 -5.11
CA GLY A 52 -8.16 6.11 -4.10
C GLY A 52 -8.86 7.48 -4.07
N TRP A 53 -8.09 8.58 -4.12
CA TRP A 53 -8.64 9.93 -4.23
C TRP A 53 -9.44 10.14 -5.51
N LEU A 54 -8.93 9.72 -6.66
CA LEU A 54 -9.64 9.86 -7.93
C LEU A 54 -10.96 9.08 -7.94
N VAL A 55 -10.94 7.81 -7.53
CA VAL A 55 -12.13 6.94 -7.49
C VAL A 55 -13.19 7.50 -6.54
N THR A 56 -12.79 7.94 -5.35
CA THR A 56 -13.73 8.52 -4.39
C THR A 56 -14.25 9.89 -4.83
N SER A 57 -13.45 10.69 -5.56
CA SER A 57 -13.88 12.00 -6.08
C SER A 57 -15.02 11.91 -7.10
N ILE A 58 -15.16 10.79 -7.80
CA ILE A 58 -16.25 10.53 -8.75
C ILE A 58 -17.43 9.78 -8.11
N GLY A 59 -17.44 9.63 -6.78
CA GLY A 59 -18.54 9.02 -6.02
C GLY A 59 -18.54 7.49 -6.00
N LEU A 60 -17.48 6.84 -6.49
CA LEU A 60 -17.36 5.39 -6.42
C LEU A 60 -16.80 4.96 -5.06
N PRO A 61 -17.30 3.86 -4.48
CA PRO A 61 -16.76 3.34 -3.23
C PRO A 61 -15.35 2.79 -3.46
N TRP A 62 -14.45 3.07 -2.52
CA TRP A 62 -13.10 2.50 -2.51
C TRP A 62 -12.90 1.67 -1.23
N PRO A 63 -12.45 0.41 -1.33
CA PRO A 63 -12.34 -0.49 -0.18
C PRO A 63 -11.34 0.01 0.88
N ALA A 64 -10.38 0.86 0.50
CA ALA A 64 -9.37 1.36 1.40
C ALA A 64 -9.41 2.91 1.44
N PRO A 65 -10.38 3.53 2.13
CA PRO A 65 -10.63 4.97 2.04
C PRO A 65 -9.35 5.79 2.26
N VAL A 66 -9.10 6.74 1.36
CA VAL A 66 -8.03 7.74 1.48
C VAL A 66 -8.72 9.05 1.82
N GLY A 67 -8.68 9.47 3.09
CA GLY A 67 -9.48 10.60 3.55
C GLY A 67 -8.94 11.27 4.81
N ARG A 68 -9.42 12.49 5.08
CA ARG A 68 -9.06 13.30 6.26
C ARG A 68 -9.35 12.62 7.59
N ASP A 69 -10.28 11.68 7.60
CA ASP A 69 -10.83 11.13 8.82
C ASP A 69 -9.87 10.15 9.53
N TYR A 70 -8.87 9.60 8.82
CA TYR A 70 -7.98 8.56 9.36
C TYR A 70 -6.51 8.70 8.91
N PRO A 71 -5.78 9.74 9.37
CA PRO A 71 -4.39 9.99 8.97
C PRO A 71 -3.42 8.84 9.33
N THR A 72 -3.76 8.04 10.34
CA THR A 72 -2.95 6.87 10.76
C THR A 72 -2.90 5.76 9.72
N LEU A 73 -3.89 5.67 8.81
CA LEU A 73 -3.90 4.65 7.74
C LEU A 73 -2.76 4.83 6.75
N LEU A 74 -2.17 6.04 6.65
CA LEU A 74 -1.02 6.28 5.78
C LEU A 74 0.23 5.55 6.26
N ASN A 75 0.42 5.44 7.58
CA ASN A 75 1.51 4.67 8.18
C ASN A 75 1.34 3.17 7.91
N VAL A 76 0.10 2.67 8.02
CA VAL A 76 -0.23 1.27 7.72
C VAL A 76 0.06 0.95 6.26
N ARG A 77 -0.37 1.82 5.34
CA ARG A 77 -0.08 1.69 3.90
C ARG A 77 1.42 1.71 3.61
N ALA A 78 2.17 2.61 4.25
CA ALA A 78 3.62 2.70 4.03
C ALA A 78 4.33 1.39 4.43
N ILE A 79 3.97 0.84 5.60
CA ILE A 79 4.51 -0.46 6.06
C ILE A 79 4.08 -1.58 5.12
N ALA A 80 2.79 -1.63 4.74
CA ALA A 80 2.28 -2.63 3.82
C ALA A 80 2.98 -2.58 2.45
N ALA A 81 3.25 -1.38 1.92
CA ALA A 81 3.94 -1.20 0.65
C ALA A 81 5.38 -1.77 0.70
N LEU A 82 6.09 -1.57 1.81
CA LEU A 82 7.40 -2.18 2.05
C LEU A 82 7.31 -3.71 2.13
N VAL A 83 6.32 -4.24 2.85
CA VAL A 83 6.10 -5.68 2.98
C VAL A 83 5.81 -6.32 1.64
N TRP A 84 4.87 -5.77 0.85
CA TRP A 84 4.51 -6.32 -0.46
C TRP A 84 5.65 -6.22 -1.48
N ALA A 85 6.34 -5.07 -1.54
CA ALA A 85 7.48 -4.90 -2.43
C ALA A 85 8.65 -5.83 -2.02
N GLY A 86 8.92 -5.95 -0.72
CA GLY A 86 9.95 -6.83 -0.16
C GLY A 86 9.63 -8.31 -0.40
N ALA A 87 8.38 -8.72 -0.20
CA ALA A 87 7.93 -10.08 -0.48
C ALA A 87 8.10 -10.44 -1.96
N ALA A 88 7.71 -9.56 -2.89
CA ALA A 88 7.89 -9.78 -4.32
C ALA A 88 9.38 -9.87 -4.72
N PHE A 89 10.21 -8.98 -4.18
CA PHE A 89 11.66 -9.00 -4.38
C PHE A 89 12.31 -10.29 -3.86
N GLY A 90 11.91 -10.74 -2.67
CA GLY A 90 12.38 -11.98 -2.06
C GLY A 90 11.94 -13.21 -2.86
N ALA A 91 10.67 -13.28 -3.24
CA ALA A 91 10.13 -14.37 -4.04
C ALA A 91 10.85 -14.54 -5.39
N ARG A 92 11.19 -13.42 -6.07
CA ARG A 92 11.99 -13.47 -7.32
C ARG A 92 13.40 -14.02 -7.09
N ARG A 93 14.03 -13.69 -5.96
CA ARG A 93 15.37 -14.21 -5.61
C ARG A 93 15.32 -15.70 -5.37
N LEU A 94 14.34 -16.18 -4.60
CA LEU A 94 14.18 -17.60 -4.32
C LEU A 94 13.94 -18.41 -5.61
N LYS A 95 13.22 -17.86 -6.59
CA LYS A 95 13.03 -18.52 -7.91
C LYS A 95 14.33 -18.65 -8.74
N ARG A 96 15.35 -17.83 -8.45
CA ARG A 96 16.62 -17.82 -9.19
C ARG A 96 17.72 -18.68 -8.56
N VAL A 97 17.49 -19.16 -7.34
CA VAL A 97 18.35 -20.12 -6.64
C VAL A 97 17.94 -21.52 -7.06
#